data_AF-A0A958CLR2-F1
#
_entry.id   AF-A0A958CLR2-F1
#
_cell.length_a   1.000
_cell.length_b   1.000
_cell.length_c   1.000
_cell.angle_alpha   90.00
_cell.angle_beta   90.00
_cell.angle_gamma   90.00
#
_symmetry.space_group_name_H-M   'P 1'
#
loop_
_entity.id
_entity.type
_entity.pdbx_description
1 polymer ?
#
loop_
_entity_poly.entity_id
_entity_poly.type
_entity_poly.pdbx_seq_one_letter_code
_entity_poly.pdbx_strand_id
1 'polypeptide(L)'
;VAMASREAPGAHRYNEPIYRHFMGRVFNQIVRWLAIPQFHDTQCGFKCFRGDIADEVFQRQTMNGLGFDVEAVAIALARGHKVIELPINWYFDPDSRVRPVHDTVRMVREVWQVRRNLREGVYTR
;
A
#
# COMPACT_ATOMS: atom_id res chain seq x y z
N VAL A 1 -2.47 -5.93 -11.99
CA VAL A 1 -2.56 -6.06 -10.51
C VAL A 1 -3.92 -5.57 -10.05
N ALA A 2 -4.58 -6.29 -9.17
CA ALA A 2 -5.80 -5.85 -8.50
C ALA A 2 -5.50 -5.61 -7.02
N MET A 3 -5.83 -4.43 -6.51
CA MET A 3 -5.68 -4.08 -5.11
C MET A 3 -7.04 -3.93 -4.47
N ALA A 4 -7.25 -4.54 -3.32
CA ALA A 4 -8.40 -4.23 -2.51
C ALA A 4 -8.25 -2.84 -1.89
N SER A 5 -9.36 -2.21 -1.56
CA SER A 5 -9.40 -0.88 -0.96
C SER A 5 -10.51 -0.75 0.06
N ARG A 6 -10.14 -0.24 1.23
CA ARG A 6 -11.07 0.09 2.32
C ARG A 6 -11.62 1.52 2.21
N GLU A 7 -11.09 2.31 1.27
CA GLU A 7 -11.38 3.74 1.10
C GLU A 7 -11.93 4.08 -0.30
N ALA A 8 -11.96 3.13 -1.23
CA ALA A 8 -12.54 3.32 -2.56
C ALA A 8 -14.06 3.51 -2.48
N PRO A 9 -14.67 4.26 -3.42
CA PRO A 9 -16.13 4.39 -3.50
C PRO A 9 -16.81 3.01 -3.50
N GLY A 10 -17.71 2.78 -2.54
CA GLY A 10 -18.40 1.50 -2.34
C GLY A 10 -17.74 0.55 -1.35
N ALA A 11 -16.62 0.91 -0.72
CA ALA A 11 -16.03 0.14 0.37
C ALA A 11 -16.80 0.36 1.68
N HIS A 12 -16.92 -0.71 2.48
CA HIS A 12 -17.59 -0.65 3.79
C HIS A 12 -16.67 -1.20 4.88
N ARG A 13 -16.53 -0.46 5.99
CA ARG A 13 -15.74 -0.86 7.16
C ARG A 13 -16.70 -1.18 8.31
N TYR A 14 -16.70 -2.44 8.76
CA TYR A 14 -17.56 -2.92 9.82
C TYR A 14 -16.81 -2.99 11.15
N ASN A 15 -17.45 -2.54 12.23
CA ASN A 15 -16.99 -2.69 13.62
C ASN A 15 -15.66 -1.98 13.97
N GLU A 16 -15.24 -0.99 13.18
CA GLU A 16 -14.01 -0.24 13.46
C GLU A 16 -14.23 0.91 14.47
N PRO A 17 -13.42 0.98 15.55
CA PRO A 17 -13.45 2.11 16.47
C PRO A 17 -13.00 3.42 15.80
N ILE A 18 -13.73 4.51 16.07
CA ILE A 18 -13.51 5.85 15.49
C ILE A 18 -12.07 6.36 15.71
N TYR A 19 -11.44 6.06 16.84
CA TYR A 19 -10.07 6.48 17.13
C TYR A 19 -9.03 5.80 16.24
N ARG A 20 -9.26 4.53 15.85
CA ARG A 20 -8.40 3.80 14.89
C ARG A 20 -8.62 4.31 13.47
N HIS A 21 -9.84 4.74 13.16
CA HIS A 21 -10.20 5.34 11.88
C HIS A 21 -9.40 6.64 11.59
N PHE A 22 -9.24 7.51 12.59
CA PHE A 22 -8.55 8.79 12.42
C PHE A 22 -7.03 8.62 12.27
N MET A 23 -6.40 7.74 13.06
CA MET A 23 -4.97 7.44 12.93
C MET A 23 -4.64 6.76 11.59
N GLY A 24 -5.50 5.85 11.12
CA GLY A 24 -5.34 5.20 9.81
C GLY A 24 -5.47 6.16 8.62
N ARG A 25 -6.37 7.15 8.70
CA ARG A 25 -6.56 8.14 7.61
C ARG A 25 -5.39 9.11 7.44
N VAL A 26 -4.88 9.69 8.53
CA VAL A 26 -3.72 10.63 8.47
C VAL A 26 -2.51 9.91 7.86
N PHE A 27 -2.35 8.64 8.21
CA PHE A 27 -1.31 7.76 7.71
C PHE A 27 -1.46 7.42 6.22
N ASN A 28 -2.64 6.98 5.79
CA ASN A 28 -2.92 6.68 4.39
C ASN A 28 -2.77 7.93 3.50
N GLN A 29 -3.10 9.11 4.05
CA GLN A 29 -2.92 10.39 3.36
C GLN A 29 -1.44 10.69 3.08
N ILE A 30 -0.54 10.55 4.06
CA ILE A 30 0.91 10.81 3.87
C ILE A 30 1.49 9.90 2.78
N VAL A 31 1.10 8.62 2.77
CA VAL A 31 1.58 7.65 1.78
C VAL A 31 1.02 7.91 0.39
N ARG A 32 -0.26 8.27 0.30
CA ARG A 32 -0.90 8.67 -0.95
C ARG A 32 -0.20 9.87 -1.60
N TRP A 33 0.20 10.87 -0.81
CA TRP A 33 0.94 12.03 -1.32
C TRP A 33 2.37 11.71 -1.77
N LEU A 34 3.02 10.73 -1.14
CA LEU A 34 4.44 10.46 -1.37
C LEU A 34 4.73 9.37 -2.41
N ALA A 35 3.90 8.35 -2.59
CA ALA A 35 4.25 7.25 -3.51
C ALA A 35 3.37 7.23 -4.77
N ILE A 36 2.05 7.15 -4.61
CA ILE A 36 1.14 6.79 -5.70
C ILE A 36 -0.20 7.53 -5.53
N PRO A 37 -0.33 8.79 -6.01
CA PRO A 37 -1.48 9.64 -5.71
C PRO A 37 -2.80 9.16 -6.32
N GLN A 38 -2.73 8.30 -7.33
CA GLN A 38 -3.88 7.81 -8.10
C GLN A 38 -4.75 6.74 -7.39
N PHE A 39 -4.38 6.26 -6.20
CA PHE A 39 -5.15 5.24 -5.45
C PHE A 39 -5.63 5.76 -4.09
N HIS A 40 -6.78 5.24 -3.61
CA HIS A 40 -7.41 5.65 -2.36
C HIS A 40 -6.83 4.90 -1.15
N ASP A 41 -6.48 3.62 -1.29
CA ASP A 41 -5.89 2.76 -0.25
C ASP A 41 -4.69 2.00 -0.82
N THR A 42 -3.51 2.63 -0.71
CA THR A 42 -2.26 2.02 -1.18
C THR A 42 -1.77 0.90 -0.25
N GLN A 43 -2.26 0.89 0.99
CA GLN A 43 -1.75 0.09 2.12
C GLN A 43 -2.68 -1.07 2.49
N CYS A 44 -3.66 -1.37 1.64
CA CYS A 44 -4.41 -2.60 1.79
C CYS A 44 -3.49 -3.75 1.40
N GLY A 45 -3.15 -4.58 2.39
CA GLY A 45 -2.31 -5.77 2.19
C GLY A 45 -2.98 -6.86 1.35
N PHE A 46 -4.25 -6.73 1.02
CA PHE A 46 -4.94 -7.67 0.15
C PHE A 46 -4.80 -7.24 -1.32
N LYS A 47 -3.89 -7.90 -2.04
CA LYS A 47 -3.59 -7.63 -3.44
C LYS A 47 -3.46 -8.93 -4.22
N CYS A 48 -3.87 -8.90 -5.48
CA CYS A 48 -3.80 -10.02 -6.40
C CYS A 48 -2.98 -9.64 -7.65
N PHE A 49 -2.10 -10.55 -8.04
CA PHE A 49 -1.18 -10.40 -9.16
C PHE A 49 -1.38 -11.55 -10.15
N ARG A 50 -1.19 -11.28 -11.43
CA ARG A 50 -0.98 -12.35 -12.42
C ARG A 50 0.41 -12.94 -12.15
N GLY A 51 0.59 -14.25 -12.30
CA GLY A 51 1.82 -14.95 -11.88
C GLY A 51 3.09 -14.35 -12.47
N ASP A 52 3.11 -14.13 -13.78
CA ASP A 52 4.21 -13.46 -14.50
C ASP A 52 4.52 -12.05 -13.97
N ILE A 53 3.49 -11.27 -13.65
CA ILE A 53 3.65 -9.92 -13.07
C ILE A 53 4.19 -10.02 -11.64
N ALA A 54 3.73 -11.01 -10.86
CA ALA A 54 4.22 -11.23 -9.51
C ALA A 54 5.72 -11.54 -9.53
N ASP A 55 6.16 -12.46 -10.39
CA ASP A 55 7.57 -12.81 -10.53
C ASP A 55 8.43 -11.58 -10.87
N GLU A 56 7.99 -10.78 -11.85
CA GLU A 56 8.73 -9.57 -12.26
C GLU A 56 8.81 -8.50 -11.15
N VAL A 57 7.72 -8.33 -10.39
CA VAL A 57 7.60 -7.37 -9.30
C VAL A 57 8.44 -7.80 -8.10
N PHE A 58 8.26 -9.02 -7.62
CA PHE A 58 8.88 -9.50 -6.38
C PHE A 58 10.38 -9.79 -6.54
N GLN A 59 10.88 -10.07 -7.76
CA GLN A 59 12.32 -10.12 -8.03
C GLN A 59 13.02 -8.77 -7.88
N ARG A 60 12.27 -7.66 -7.99
CA ARG A 60 12.79 -6.28 -7.88
C ARG A 60 12.46 -5.62 -6.55
N GLN A 61 11.71 -6.30 -5.69
CA GLN A 61 11.40 -5.83 -4.35
C GLN A 61 12.71 -5.67 -3.57
N THR A 62 12.89 -4.53 -2.93
CA THR A 62 14.06 -4.24 -2.10
C THR A 62 13.72 -4.24 -0.62
N MET A 63 12.43 -4.19 -0.28
CA MET A 63 11.94 -4.02 1.08
C MET A 63 11.42 -5.32 1.67
N ASN A 64 11.76 -5.55 2.94
CA ASN A 64 11.24 -6.69 3.74
C ASN A 64 10.29 -6.21 4.86
N GLY A 65 9.94 -4.92 4.86
CA GLY A 65 9.13 -4.26 5.88
C GLY A 65 7.65 -4.18 5.54
N LEU A 66 6.90 -3.40 6.31
CA LEU A 66 5.46 -3.23 6.10
C LEU A 66 5.14 -2.50 4.78
N GLY A 67 6.05 -1.67 4.27
CA GLY A 67 5.90 -0.92 3.02
C GLY A 67 6.21 -1.71 1.75
N PHE A 68 6.48 -3.02 1.85
CA PHE A 68 6.70 -3.88 0.67
C PHE A 68 5.49 -3.87 -0.27
N ASP A 69 4.28 -3.72 0.28
CA ASP A 69 3.03 -3.73 -0.47
C ASP A 69 2.89 -2.47 -1.34
N VAL A 70 3.33 -1.31 -0.83
CA VAL A 70 3.44 -0.05 -1.59
C VAL A 70 4.54 -0.16 -2.65
N GLU A 71 5.69 -0.76 -2.29
CA GLU A 71 6.79 -0.99 -3.23
C GLU A 71 6.36 -1.87 -4.42
N ALA A 72 5.67 -2.99 -4.15
CA ALA A 72 5.21 -3.91 -5.19
C ALA A 72 4.30 -3.21 -6.21
N VAL A 73 3.43 -2.32 -5.74
CA VAL A 73 2.54 -1.52 -6.61
C VAL A 73 3.32 -0.48 -7.40
N ALA A 74 4.29 0.19 -6.76
CA ALA A 74 5.18 1.14 -7.41
C ALA A 74 5.99 0.48 -8.54
N ILE A 75 6.54 -0.72 -8.31
CA ILE A 75 7.25 -1.51 -9.32
C ILE A 75 6.30 -1.85 -10.47
N ALA A 76 5.11 -2.37 -10.17
CA ALA A 76 4.14 -2.73 -11.21
C ALA A 76 3.81 -1.54 -12.13
N LEU A 77 3.57 -0.36 -11.56
CA LEU A 77 3.32 0.87 -12.34
C LEU A 77 4.55 1.30 -13.14
N ALA A 78 5.74 1.30 -12.54
CA ALA A 78 6.98 1.70 -13.19
C ALA A 78 7.29 0.82 -14.41
N ARG A 79 6.83 -0.43 -14.40
CA ARG A 79 6.99 -1.39 -15.51
C ARG A 79 5.82 -1.39 -16.49
N GLY A 80 4.88 -0.43 -16.35
CA GLY A 80 3.77 -0.24 -17.28
C GLY A 80 2.59 -1.19 -17.06
N HIS A 81 2.56 -1.95 -15.97
CA HIS A 81 1.43 -2.82 -15.68
C HIS A 81 0.21 -2.03 -15.22
N LYS A 82 -0.97 -2.47 -15.67
CA LYS A 82 -2.23 -1.90 -15.19
C LYS A 82 -2.48 -2.34 -13.75
N VAL A 83 -2.70 -1.36 -12.88
CA VAL A 83 -3.12 -1.57 -11.49
C VAL A 83 -4.53 -1.01 -11.34
N ILE A 84 -5.44 -1.81 -10.80
CA ILE A 84 -6.82 -1.42 -10.49
C ILE A 84 -7.07 -1.49 -8.99
N GLU A 85 -7.96 -0.63 -8.51
CA GLU A 85 -8.40 -0.58 -7.13
C GLU A 85 -9.85 -1.06 -7.04
N LEU A 86 -10.14 -2.00 -6.13
CA LEU A 86 -11.44 -2.63 -5.96
C LEU A 86 -11.95 -2.40 -4.53
N PRO A 87 -13.17 -1.87 -4.33
CA PRO A 87 -13.74 -1.70 -3.00
C PRO A 87 -14.00 -3.05 -2.34
N ILE A 88 -13.75 -3.14 -1.04
CA ILE A 88 -14.03 -4.35 -0.24
C ILE A 88 -14.85 -4.05 1.01
N ASN A 89 -15.53 -5.08 1.49
CA ASN A 89 -16.07 -5.12 2.85
C ASN A 89 -14.95 -5.55 3.80
N TRP A 90 -14.57 -4.65 4.69
CA TRP A 90 -13.51 -4.88 5.65
C TRP A 90 -14.09 -5.00 7.05
N TYR A 91 -13.71 -6.06 7.75
CA TYR A 91 -14.16 -6.35 9.10
C TYR A 91 -13.01 -6.07 10.07
N PHE A 92 -13.31 -5.25 11.07
CA PHE A 92 -12.34 -4.91 12.09
C PHE A 92 -11.99 -6.11 12.96
N ASP A 93 -10.70 -6.42 13.03
CA ASP A 93 -10.16 -7.36 14.01
C ASP A 93 -9.52 -6.55 15.17
N PRO A 94 -10.00 -6.72 16.42
CA PRO A 94 -9.42 -6.06 17.57
C PRO A 94 -7.95 -6.45 17.80
N ASP A 95 -7.54 -7.66 17.39
CA ASP A 95 -6.26 -8.27 17.69
C ASP A 95 -5.11 -7.83 16.74
N SER A 96 -4.98 -6.52 16.57
CA SER A 96 -3.92 -5.95 15.71
C SER A 96 -2.62 -5.76 16.48
N ARG A 97 -1.54 -6.30 15.88
CA ARG A 97 -0.17 -6.24 16.39
C ARG A 97 0.58 -4.97 15.99
N VAL A 98 -0.10 -4.02 15.33
CA VAL A 98 0.49 -2.79 14.82
C VAL A 98 0.71 -1.80 15.97
N ARG A 99 1.95 -1.35 16.15
CA ARG A 99 2.35 -0.34 17.14
C ARG A 99 2.24 1.05 16.52
N PRO A 100 1.26 1.88 16.91
CA PRO A 100 0.89 3.07 16.14
C PRO A 100 2.05 4.02 15.84
N VAL A 101 2.85 4.41 16.84
CA VAL A 101 3.91 5.42 16.65
C VAL A 101 5.14 4.84 15.94
N HIS A 102 5.62 3.69 16.41
CA HIS A 102 6.82 3.06 15.86
C HIS A 102 6.64 2.67 14.40
N ASP A 103 5.54 1.98 14.10
CA ASP A 103 5.29 1.48 12.75
C ASP A 103 4.98 2.64 11.79
N THR A 104 4.42 3.75 12.29
CA THR A 104 4.24 4.98 11.50
C THR A 104 5.57 5.55 11.04
N VAL A 105 6.53 5.78 11.95
CA VAL A 105 7.84 6.36 11.58
C VAL A 105 8.58 5.45 10.60
N ARG A 106 8.52 4.14 10.84
CA ARG A 106 9.09 3.14 9.94
C ARG A 106 8.46 3.23 8.55
N MET A 107 7.14 3.24 8.48
CA MET A 107 6.39 3.29 7.22
C MET A 107 6.64 4.57 6.41
N VAL A 108 6.77 5.73 7.08
CA VAL A 108 7.11 6.99 6.38
C VAL A 108 8.49 6.91 5.72
N ARG A 109 9.49 6.37 6.42
CA ARG A 109 10.84 6.17 5.85
C ARG A 109 10.81 5.19 4.68
N GLU A 110 10.08 4.09 4.86
CA GLU A 110 9.87 3.05 3.85
C GLU A 110 9.23 3.63 2.57
N VAL A 111 8.17 4.42 2.69
CA VAL A 111 7.51 5.07 1.55
C VAL A 111 8.40 6.12 0.89
N TRP A 112 9.18 6.87 1.66
CA TRP A 112 10.15 7.80 1.10
C TRP A 112 11.24 7.08 0.28
N GLN A 113 11.71 5.93 0.76
CA GLN A 113 12.63 5.06 0.01
C GLN A 113 12.00 4.58 -1.31
N VAL A 114 10.73 4.17 -1.32
CA VAL A 114 10.02 3.80 -2.55
C VAL A 114 10.00 4.96 -3.54
N ARG A 115 9.67 6.17 -3.10
CA ARG A 115 9.65 7.37 -3.96
C ARG A 115 11.05 7.67 -4.52
N ARG A 116 12.09 7.49 -3.72
CA ARG A 116 13.48 7.66 -4.15
C ARG A 116 13.87 6.64 -5.21
N ASN A 117 13.61 5.36 -4.97
CA ASN A 117 13.90 4.27 -5.91
C ASN A 117 13.16 4.44 -7.24
N LEU A 118 11.91 4.91 -7.19
CA LEU A 118 11.13 5.28 -8.39
C LEU A 118 11.84 6.38 -9.20
N ARG A 119 12.32 7.44 -8.53
CA ARG A 119 13.03 8.54 -9.18
C ARG A 119 14.40 8.16 -9.74
N GLU A 120 15.12 7.29 -9.04
CA GLU A 120 16.44 6.78 -9.44
C GLU A 120 16.37 5.68 -10.52
N GLY A 121 15.15 5.24 -10.86
CA GLY A 121 14.91 4.22 -11.89
C GLY A 121 15.32 2.81 -11.45
N VAL A 122 15.42 2.56 -10.14
CA VAL A 122 15.86 1.26 -9.59
C VAL A 122 14.94 0.13 -10.05
N TYR A 123 13.63 0.38 -10.13
CA TYR A 123 12.62 -0.62 -10.50
C TYR A 123 12.48 -0.84 -12.01
N THR A 124 13.02 0.07 -12.82
CA THR A 124 12.97 0.00 -14.29
C THR A 124 14.20 -0.68 -14.89
N ARG A 125 15.30 -0.74 -14.14
CA ARG A 125 16.53 -1.45 -14.52
C ARG A 125 16.34 -2.96 -14.63
#